data_AF-A0A7Y9WQ36-F1
#
_entry.id   AF-A0A7Y9WQ36-F1
#
_cell.length_a   1.000
_cell.length_b   1.000
_cell.length_c   1.000
_cell.angle_alpha   90.00
_cell.angle_beta   90.00
_cell.angle_gamma   90.00
#
_symmetry.space_group_name_H-M   'P 1'
#
loop_
_entity.id
_entity.type
_entity.pdbx_description
1 polymer ?
#
loop_
_entity_poly.entity_id
_entity_poly.type
_entity_poly.pdbx_seq_one_letter_code
_entity_poly.pdbx_strand_id
1 'polypeptide(L)'
;MNTTTYLYILVFPQKNVIKIGKANDIQNRIDSLRRWWGEVNYPASYYLSIEEKSVFKLEKSLHFLLSRYSVEFNDGDGKSEIFAHDALEKAIDVIDLYASLTQSSTRLQKGIPEPIKPQSDRKKKEKYEKAAAKSDRFFNSISACADRFRKINKLIAFLMRYQSRIQFQYDIVDDHILFRVRQNHARNHHASLSVASLFSFGVEDFDVRIGMNCCSAVGVGDVVQYRINLIRQDADSFSHPYLVYLCSQAERMLAHLPKRSLATLDEIPIVDDAGVTSSIFDEWRDDR
;
A
#
# COMPACT_ATOMS: atom_id res chain seq x y z
N MET A 1 -38.52 7.29 10.88
CA MET A 1 -37.74 8.10 11.84
C MET A 1 -37.43 9.41 11.14
N ASN A 2 -37.81 10.56 11.70
CA ASN A 2 -37.49 11.85 11.11
C ASN A 2 -36.03 12.15 11.40
N THR A 3 -35.16 11.97 10.41
CA THR A 3 -33.74 12.32 10.51
C THR A 3 -33.63 13.85 10.50
N THR A 4 -33.08 14.41 11.57
CA THR A 4 -32.80 15.83 11.70
C THR A 4 -31.42 16.14 11.09
N THR A 5 -31.34 17.19 10.29
CA THR A 5 -30.12 17.73 9.68
C THR A 5 -30.06 19.23 9.89
N TYR A 6 -28.93 19.85 9.57
CA TYR A 6 -28.76 21.29 9.65
C TYR A 6 -28.68 21.92 8.27
N LEU A 7 -29.37 23.04 8.08
CA LEU A 7 -28.99 24.07 7.13
C LEU A 7 -28.00 25.00 7.82
N TYR A 8 -26.94 25.42 7.15
CA TYR A 8 -25.96 26.38 7.69
C TYR A 8 -25.72 27.53 6.71
N ILE A 9 -25.30 28.67 7.27
CA ILE A 9 -24.68 29.78 6.55
C ILE A 9 -23.31 30.02 7.22
N LEU A 10 -22.23 29.67 6.54
CA LEU A 10 -20.87 29.90 7.03
C LEU A 10 -20.33 31.21 6.47
N VAL A 11 -19.81 32.07 7.34
CA VAL A 11 -19.16 33.32 6.95
C VAL A 11 -17.65 33.12 6.88
N PHE A 12 -17.04 33.44 5.73
CA PHE A 12 -15.59 33.38 5.49
C PHE A 12 -15.02 34.79 5.31
N PRO A 13 -14.51 35.42 6.39
CA PRO A 13 -14.11 36.83 6.36
C PRO A 13 -12.97 37.11 5.38
N GLN A 14 -11.99 36.19 5.25
CA GLN A 14 -10.81 36.45 4.42
C GLN A 14 -11.14 36.60 2.93
N LYS A 15 -12.24 35.97 2.50
CA LYS A 15 -12.71 36.00 1.11
C LYS A 15 -13.94 36.88 0.92
N ASN A 16 -14.48 37.46 1.99
CA ASN A 16 -15.72 38.24 1.99
C ASN A 16 -16.91 37.50 1.31
N VAL A 17 -17.05 36.22 1.62
CA VAL A 17 -18.11 35.36 1.06
C VAL A 17 -18.85 34.61 2.16
N ILE A 18 -20.04 34.13 1.81
CA ILE A 18 -20.81 33.18 2.61
C ILE A 18 -20.98 31.87 1.84
N LYS A 19 -21.08 30.77 2.58
CA LYS A 19 -21.46 29.47 2.03
C LYS A 19 -22.76 29.00 2.66
N ILE A 20 -23.73 28.64 1.82
CA ILE A 20 -25.02 28.11 2.27
C ILE A 20 -25.10 26.64 1.89
N GLY A 21 -25.26 25.76 2.87
CA GLY A 21 -25.38 24.34 2.57
C GLY A 21 -25.99 23.54 3.70
N LYS A 22 -26.08 22.23 3.52
CA LYS A 22 -26.58 21.30 4.54
C LYS A 22 -25.50 20.35 5.06
N ALA A 23 -25.62 19.98 6.34
CA ALA A 23 -24.81 18.91 6.93
C ALA A 23 -25.51 18.27 8.12
N ASN A 24 -25.26 16.97 8.33
CA ASN A 24 -25.61 16.29 9.58
C ASN A 24 -24.64 16.70 10.72
N ASP A 25 -23.40 17.00 10.37
CA ASP A 25 -22.35 17.47 11.27
C ASP A 25 -21.69 18.72 10.66
N ILE A 26 -22.09 19.89 11.16
CA ILE A 26 -21.59 21.18 10.68
C ILE A 26 -20.08 21.30 10.91
N GLN A 27 -19.55 20.73 11.99
CA GLN A 27 -18.13 20.86 12.32
C GLN A 27 -17.25 20.10 11.34
N ASN A 28 -17.59 18.84 11.06
CA ASN A 28 -16.88 18.06 10.05
C ASN A 28 -16.92 18.77 8.69
N ARG A 29 -18.04 19.45 8.38
CA ARG A 29 -18.17 20.23 7.15
C ARG A 29 -17.25 21.45 7.16
N ILE A 30 -17.19 22.22 8.25
CA ILE A 30 -16.26 23.34 8.42
C ILE A 30 -14.81 22.89 8.25
N ASP A 31 -14.42 21.77 8.88
CA ASP A 31 -13.06 21.22 8.77
C ASP A 31 -12.67 20.89 7.33
N SER A 32 -13.60 20.32 6.55
CA SER A 32 -13.38 20.01 5.12
C SER A 32 -13.22 21.27 4.25
N LEU A 33 -13.94 22.33 4.61
CA LEU A 33 -14.00 23.58 3.85
C LEU A 33 -12.85 24.52 4.17
N ARG A 34 -12.30 24.46 5.38
CA ARG A 34 -11.22 25.32 5.87
C ARG A 34 -10.02 25.36 4.94
N ARG A 35 -9.66 24.22 4.34
CA ARG A 35 -8.55 24.10 3.38
C ARG A 35 -8.72 25.00 2.14
N TRP A 36 -9.96 25.22 1.71
CA TRP A 36 -10.27 25.92 0.46
C TRP A 36 -10.66 27.38 0.69
N TRP A 37 -11.41 27.63 1.77
CA TRP A 37 -12.12 28.89 1.97
C TRP A 37 -11.57 29.73 3.12
N GLY A 38 -10.69 29.18 3.96
CA GLY A 38 -10.11 29.87 5.12
C GLY A 38 -10.87 29.59 6.42
N GLU A 39 -10.58 30.37 7.46
CA GLU A 39 -11.24 30.21 8.76
C GLU A 39 -12.68 30.73 8.69
N VAL A 40 -13.60 29.95 9.26
CA VAL A 40 -14.99 30.37 9.46
C VAL A 40 -15.06 31.33 10.64
N ASN A 41 -15.85 32.40 10.50
CA ASN A 41 -16.26 33.22 11.64
C ASN A 41 -17.49 32.59 12.30
N TYR A 42 -17.25 31.78 13.34
CA TYR A 42 -18.29 31.04 14.06
C TYR A 42 -19.39 31.96 14.64
N PRO A 43 -19.07 33.07 15.34
CA PRO A 43 -20.08 34.02 15.84
C PRO A 43 -20.92 34.69 14.75
N ALA A 44 -20.34 34.93 13.57
CA ALA A 44 -21.05 35.56 12.45
C ALA A 44 -21.83 34.58 11.58
N SER A 45 -21.66 33.27 11.78
CA SER A 45 -22.31 32.20 11.01
C SER A 45 -23.66 31.80 11.62
N TYR A 46 -24.48 31.09 10.84
CA TYR A 46 -25.85 30.73 11.23
C TYR A 46 -26.14 29.26 10.97
N TYR A 47 -27.09 28.69 11.70
CA TYR A 47 -27.58 27.34 11.48
C TYR A 47 -29.06 27.19 11.85
N LEU A 48 -29.73 26.25 11.19
CA LEU A 48 -31.13 25.91 11.41
C LEU A 48 -31.26 24.39 11.44
N SER A 49 -31.79 23.86 12.54
CA SER A 49 -32.16 22.45 12.64
C SER A 49 -33.48 22.21 11.91
N ILE A 50 -33.53 21.22 11.02
CA ILE A 50 -34.68 20.96 10.15
C ILE A 50 -34.74 19.50 9.72
N GLU A 51 -35.93 19.00 9.40
CA GLU A 51 -36.08 17.66 8.84
C GLU A 51 -35.40 17.53 7.47
N GLU A 52 -34.76 16.38 7.23
CA GLU A 52 -33.97 16.12 6.03
C GLU A 52 -34.75 16.28 4.71
N LYS A 53 -36.04 15.93 4.69
CA LYS A 53 -36.87 16.11 3.50
C LYS A 53 -37.11 17.58 3.15
N SER A 54 -37.13 18.44 4.17
CA SER A 54 -37.42 19.88 4.05
C SER A 54 -36.16 20.69 3.77
N VAL A 55 -35.01 20.29 4.34
CA VAL A 55 -33.73 21.01 4.14
C VAL A 55 -33.36 21.13 2.67
N PHE A 56 -33.58 20.06 1.89
CA PHE A 56 -33.12 20.01 0.51
C PHE A 56 -33.91 20.98 -0.39
N LYS A 57 -35.22 21.10 -0.14
CA LYS A 57 -36.05 22.07 -0.87
C LYS A 57 -35.65 23.49 -0.51
N LEU A 58 -35.47 23.77 0.78
CA LEU A 58 -35.08 25.10 1.26
C LEU A 58 -33.70 25.52 0.75
N GLU A 59 -32.70 24.64 0.83
CA GLU A 59 -31.34 24.86 0.32
C GLU A 59 -31.35 25.20 -1.18
N LYS A 60 -32.05 24.39 -2.00
CA LYS A 60 -32.16 24.65 -3.44
C LYS A 60 -32.87 25.98 -3.74
N SER A 61 -33.93 26.30 -3.01
CA SER A 61 -34.62 27.59 -3.15
C SER A 61 -33.70 28.75 -2.81
N LEU A 62 -32.89 28.64 -1.75
CA LEU A 62 -31.89 29.65 -1.40
C LEU A 62 -30.84 29.83 -2.50
N HIS A 63 -30.28 28.74 -3.02
CA HIS A 63 -29.29 28.82 -4.10
C HIS A 63 -29.87 29.46 -5.36
N PHE A 64 -31.12 29.14 -5.71
CA PHE A 64 -31.81 29.75 -6.83
C PHE A 64 -32.06 31.24 -6.63
N LEU A 65 -32.66 31.63 -5.50
CA LEU A 65 -33.00 33.03 -5.19
C LEU A 65 -31.76 33.92 -5.04
N LEU A 66 -30.65 33.35 -4.58
CA LEU A 66 -29.39 34.06 -4.36
C LEU A 66 -28.40 33.91 -5.52
N SER A 67 -28.79 33.28 -6.63
CA SER A 67 -27.93 33.02 -7.79
C SER A 67 -27.24 34.28 -8.33
N ARG A 68 -27.90 35.45 -8.28
CA ARG A 68 -27.31 36.75 -8.65
C ARG A 68 -26.13 37.21 -7.79
N TYR A 69 -25.99 36.63 -6.60
CA TYR A 69 -24.87 36.88 -5.69
C TYR A 69 -23.82 35.77 -5.73
N SER A 70 -23.96 34.79 -6.62
CA SER A 70 -22.99 33.70 -6.78
C SER A 70 -21.63 34.28 -7.15
N VAL A 71 -20.57 33.77 -6.50
CA VAL A 71 -19.19 34.16 -6.79
C VAL A 71 -18.50 33.01 -7.52
N GLU A 72 -17.98 33.28 -8.71
CA GLU A 72 -17.25 32.28 -9.47
C GLU A 72 -15.83 32.09 -8.94
N PHE A 73 -15.50 30.84 -8.62
CA PHE A 73 -14.16 30.41 -8.27
C PHE A 73 -13.71 29.29 -9.21
N ASN A 74 -12.42 29.30 -9.59
CA ASN A 74 -11.86 28.28 -10.46
C ASN A 74 -11.87 26.89 -9.78
N ASP A 75 -11.48 26.84 -8.50
CA ASP A 75 -11.37 25.60 -7.71
C ASP A 75 -11.96 25.77 -6.30
N GLY A 76 -12.35 24.65 -5.69
CA GLY A 76 -12.83 24.58 -4.31
C GLY A 76 -14.11 23.77 -4.13
N ASP A 77 -14.21 23.07 -3.00
CA ASP A 77 -15.37 22.24 -2.65
C ASP A 77 -16.64 23.08 -2.43
N GLY A 78 -17.71 22.71 -3.15
CA GLY A 78 -19.02 23.34 -3.10
C GLY A 78 -19.01 24.81 -3.55
N LYS A 79 -18.21 25.12 -4.58
CA LYS A 79 -18.14 26.47 -5.19
C LYS A 79 -19.47 27.01 -5.70
N SER A 80 -20.40 26.12 -6.12
CA SER A 80 -21.76 26.49 -6.53
C SER A 80 -22.66 26.95 -5.37
N GLU A 81 -22.17 26.84 -4.14
CA GLU A 81 -22.88 27.16 -2.90
C GLU A 81 -22.26 28.40 -2.22
N ILE A 82 -21.41 29.14 -2.93
CA ILE A 82 -20.69 30.32 -2.43
C ILE A 82 -21.32 31.60 -3.01
N PHE A 83 -21.61 32.54 -2.13
CA PHE A 83 -22.24 33.81 -2.46
C PHE A 83 -21.45 34.96 -1.85
N ALA A 84 -21.55 36.16 -2.45
CA ALA A 84 -20.99 37.38 -1.90
C ALA A 84 -21.59 37.65 -0.51
N HIS A 85 -20.82 38.29 0.37
CA HIS A 85 -21.28 38.59 1.72
C HIS A 85 -22.59 39.40 1.76
N ASP A 86 -22.83 40.25 0.76
CA ASP A 86 -24.06 41.03 0.58
C ASP A 86 -25.34 40.17 0.48
N ALA A 87 -25.20 38.88 0.17
CA ALA A 87 -26.32 37.94 0.15
C ALA A 87 -26.79 37.52 1.55
N LEU A 88 -26.01 37.80 2.61
CA LEU A 88 -26.26 37.28 3.96
C LEU A 88 -27.62 37.71 4.51
N GLU A 89 -27.92 39.00 4.48
CA GLU A 89 -29.22 39.51 4.95
C GLU A 89 -30.38 38.91 4.16
N LYS A 90 -30.21 38.76 2.83
CA LYS A 90 -31.23 38.16 1.95
C LYS A 90 -31.44 36.67 2.24
N ALA A 91 -30.38 35.94 2.56
CA ALA A 91 -30.48 34.55 2.97
C ALA A 91 -31.26 34.41 4.29
N ILE A 92 -30.99 35.28 5.26
CA ILE A 92 -31.70 35.33 6.55
C ILE A 92 -33.19 35.64 6.33
N ASP A 93 -33.51 36.68 5.55
CA ASP A 93 -34.89 37.07 5.24
C ASP A 93 -35.70 35.91 4.65
N VAL A 94 -35.10 35.16 3.72
CA VAL A 94 -35.76 34.00 3.07
C VAL A 94 -35.99 32.85 4.05
N ILE A 95 -35.02 32.58 4.94
CA ILE A 95 -35.14 31.53 5.96
C ILE A 95 -36.20 31.90 6.99
N ASP A 96 -36.23 33.14 7.46
CA ASP A 96 -37.22 33.62 8.42
C ASP A 96 -38.63 33.60 7.83
N LEU A 97 -38.79 33.99 6.55
CA LEU A 97 -40.03 33.84 5.82
C LEU A 97 -40.47 32.38 5.75
N TYR A 98 -39.56 31.47 5.39
CA TYR A 98 -39.85 30.04 5.34
C TYR A 98 -40.30 29.49 6.70
N ALA A 99 -39.62 29.87 7.79
CA ALA A 99 -39.98 29.47 9.15
C ALA A 99 -41.37 29.98 9.54
N SER A 100 -41.72 31.21 9.18
CA SER A 100 -43.04 31.79 9.43
C SER A 100 -44.18 31.07 8.70
N LEU A 101 -43.96 30.67 7.45
CA LEU A 101 -44.96 30.02 6.60
C LEU A 101 -45.18 28.55 6.96
N THR A 102 -44.16 27.88 7.47
CA THR A 102 -44.21 26.45 7.81
C THR A 102 -44.66 26.18 9.25
N GLN A 103 -44.96 27.24 10.03
CA GLN A 103 -45.24 27.16 11.47
C GLN A 103 -44.17 26.33 12.22
N SER A 104 -42.95 26.32 11.71
CA SER A 104 -41.89 25.52 12.28
C SER A 104 -41.46 26.15 13.60
N SER A 105 -41.36 25.34 14.65
CA SER A 105 -40.77 25.77 15.92
C SER A 105 -39.26 26.03 15.83
N THR A 106 -38.62 25.63 14.72
CA THR A 106 -37.19 25.84 14.51
C THR A 106 -36.89 27.23 13.96
N ARG A 107 -36.05 27.96 14.69
CA ARG A 107 -35.58 29.30 14.33
C ARG A 107 -34.14 29.26 13.89
N LEU A 108 -33.77 30.17 12.99
CA LEU A 108 -32.37 30.36 12.60
C LEU A 108 -31.58 30.85 13.82
N GLN A 109 -30.50 30.15 14.14
CA GLN A 109 -29.63 30.45 15.27
C GLN A 109 -28.35 31.09 14.76
N LYS A 110 -28.02 32.27 15.31
CA LYS A 110 -26.75 32.95 15.06
C LYS A 110 -25.68 32.44 16.01
N GLY A 111 -24.47 32.28 15.50
CA GLY A 111 -23.33 31.75 16.23
C GLY A 111 -23.32 30.24 16.21
N ILE A 112 -22.50 29.65 15.34
CA ILE A 112 -22.24 28.21 15.38
C ILE A 112 -21.31 27.94 16.58
N PRO A 113 -21.64 27.01 17.50
CA PRO A 113 -20.76 26.69 18.61
C PRO A 113 -19.37 26.26 18.12
N GLU A 114 -18.32 26.92 18.60
CA GLU A 114 -16.97 26.48 18.33
C GLU A 114 -16.75 25.10 18.95
N PRO A 115 -16.06 24.19 18.25
CA PRO A 115 -15.75 22.89 18.81
C PRO A 115 -14.80 23.09 19.99
N ILE A 116 -15.17 22.56 21.15
CA ILE A 116 -14.22 22.38 22.25
C ILE A 116 -13.16 21.43 21.72
N LYS A 117 -11.98 21.95 21.34
CA LYS A 117 -10.90 21.17 20.72
C LYS A 117 -10.66 19.88 21.52
N PRO A 118 -11.04 18.70 21.03
CA PRO A 118 -10.69 17.48 21.71
C PRO A 118 -9.19 17.25 21.48
N GLN A 119 -8.46 16.79 22.50
CA GLN A 119 -7.07 16.30 22.42
C GLN A 119 -6.92 15.04 21.51
N SER A 120 -7.55 14.98 20.33
CA SER A 120 -7.67 13.78 19.49
C SER A 120 -6.75 13.75 18.27
N ASP A 121 -6.01 14.83 17.99
CA ASP A 121 -5.05 14.85 16.86
C ASP A 121 -3.98 13.78 17.01
N ARG A 122 -3.59 13.45 18.24
CA ARG A 122 -2.60 12.40 18.50
C ARG A 122 -3.08 11.02 18.04
N LYS A 123 -4.32 10.63 18.35
CA LYS A 123 -4.85 9.31 17.94
C LYS A 123 -5.05 9.21 16.42
N LYS A 124 -5.51 10.29 15.78
CA LYS A 124 -5.63 10.34 14.31
C LYS A 124 -4.25 10.28 13.64
N LYS A 125 -3.27 11.02 14.16
CA LYS A 125 -1.88 11.03 13.68
C LYS A 125 -1.22 9.66 13.86
N GLU A 126 -1.35 9.03 15.02
CA GLU A 126 -0.82 7.68 15.28
C GLU A 126 -1.44 6.63 14.35
N LYS A 127 -2.74 6.74 14.02
CA LYS A 127 -3.38 5.85 13.03
C LYS A 127 -2.81 6.04 11.62
N TYR A 128 -2.60 7.29 11.22
CA TYR A 128 -2.01 7.62 9.91
C TYR A 128 -0.55 7.14 9.82
N GLU A 129 0.26 7.38 10.85
CA GLU A 129 1.65 6.93 10.93
C GLU A 129 1.75 5.40 10.86
N LYS A 130 0.86 4.67 11.53
CA LYS A 130 0.80 3.20 11.44
C LYS A 130 0.45 2.72 10.03
N ALA A 131 -0.48 3.39 9.36
CA ALA A 131 -0.86 3.07 7.99
C ALA A 131 0.29 3.37 7.00
N ALA A 132 0.95 4.52 7.14
CA ALA A 132 2.12 4.89 6.35
C ALA A 132 3.26 3.87 6.54
N ALA A 133 3.57 3.49 7.78
CA ALA A 133 4.59 2.48 8.07
C ALA A 133 4.26 1.09 7.51
N LYS A 134 2.97 0.70 7.45
CA LYS A 134 2.54 -0.53 6.75
C LYS A 134 2.78 -0.42 5.24
N SER A 135 2.40 0.72 4.64
CA SER A 135 2.63 0.99 3.23
C SER A 135 4.11 0.95 2.85
N ASP A 136 4.96 1.63 3.62
CA ASP A 136 6.42 1.64 3.37
C ASP A 136 7.00 0.23 3.41
N ARG A 137 6.57 -0.60 4.38
CA ARG A 137 7.00 -2.00 4.48
C ARG A 137 6.59 -2.83 3.26
N PHE A 138 5.36 -2.68 2.79
CA PHE A 138 4.89 -3.35 1.57
C PHE A 138 5.76 -2.97 0.35
N PHE A 139 5.91 -1.67 0.07
CA PHE A 139 6.72 -1.20 -1.07
C PHE A 139 8.20 -1.59 -0.96
N ASN A 140 8.76 -1.56 0.24
CA ASN A 140 10.13 -2.03 0.49
C ASN A 140 10.27 -3.53 0.23
N SER A 141 9.27 -4.35 0.60
CA SER A 141 9.28 -5.80 0.35
C SER A 141 9.22 -6.13 -1.16
N ILE A 142 8.41 -5.39 -1.92
CA ILE A 142 8.35 -5.51 -3.39
C ILE A 142 9.68 -5.07 -4.02
N SER A 143 10.23 -3.94 -3.59
CA SER A 143 11.51 -3.43 -4.10
C SER A 143 12.64 -4.43 -3.85
N ALA A 144 12.68 -5.02 -2.65
CA ALA A 144 13.64 -6.07 -2.33
C ALA A 144 13.48 -7.32 -3.22
N CYS A 145 12.25 -7.74 -3.53
CA CYS A 145 12.01 -8.83 -4.48
C CYS A 145 12.47 -8.49 -5.90
N ALA A 146 12.19 -7.27 -6.38
CA ALA A 146 12.66 -6.81 -7.69
C ALA A 146 14.19 -6.79 -7.77
N ASP A 147 14.87 -6.35 -6.72
CA ASP A 147 16.33 -6.37 -6.64
C ASP A 147 16.91 -7.78 -6.65
N ARG A 148 16.23 -8.75 -6.04
CA ARG A 148 16.63 -10.17 -6.11
C ARG A 148 16.51 -10.72 -7.53
N PHE A 149 15.42 -10.44 -8.24
CA PHE A 149 15.31 -10.82 -9.66
C PHE A 149 16.38 -10.16 -10.51
N ARG A 150 16.67 -8.88 -10.27
CA ARG A 150 17.77 -8.18 -10.95
C ARG A 150 19.11 -8.88 -10.71
N LYS A 151 19.38 -9.34 -9.49
CA LYS A 151 20.60 -10.10 -9.15
C LYS A 151 20.62 -11.48 -9.80
N ILE A 152 19.50 -12.20 -9.83
CA ILE A 152 19.37 -13.50 -10.53
C ILE A 152 19.62 -13.32 -12.03
N ASN A 153 19.03 -12.29 -12.66
CA ASN A 153 19.31 -11.96 -14.06
C ASN A 153 20.79 -11.66 -14.32
N LYS A 154 21.43 -10.88 -13.44
CA LYS A 154 22.87 -10.61 -13.54
C LYS A 154 23.70 -11.89 -13.40
N LEU A 155 23.31 -12.80 -12.52
CA LEU A 155 23.95 -14.10 -12.35
C LEU A 155 23.82 -14.95 -13.62
N ILE A 156 22.62 -15.04 -14.20
CA ILE A 156 22.38 -15.77 -15.45
C ILE A 156 23.22 -15.17 -16.59
N ALA A 157 23.18 -13.85 -16.76
CA ALA A 157 23.98 -13.17 -17.78
C ALA A 157 25.48 -13.38 -17.59
N PHE A 158 25.95 -13.39 -16.33
CA PHE A 158 27.34 -13.71 -15.98
C PHE A 158 27.69 -15.15 -16.37
N LEU A 159 26.88 -16.13 -15.97
CA LEU A 159 27.09 -17.54 -16.29
C LEU A 159 27.09 -17.78 -17.82
N MET A 160 26.17 -17.16 -18.54
CA MET A 160 26.13 -17.17 -20.01
C MET A 160 27.41 -16.61 -20.64
N ARG A 161 27.87 -15.45 -20.16
CA ARG A 161 29.07 -14.79 -20.68
C ARG A 161 30.35 -15.58 -20.44
N TYR A 162 30.42 -16.29 -19.31
CA TYR A 162 31.62 -17.00 -18.87
C TYR A 162 31.48 -18.53 -18.93
N GLN A 163 30.53 -19.05 -19.72
CA GLN A 163 30.24 -20.48 -19.85
C GLN A 163 31.43 -21.32 -20.34
N SER A 164 32.42 -20.72 -21.01
CA SER A 164 33.65 -21.38 -21.46
C SER A 164 34.72 -21.50 -20.36
N ARG A 165 34.51 -20.87 -19.21
CA ARG A 165 35.45 -20.87 -18.07
C ARG A 165 34.86 -21.47 -16.81
N ILE A 166 33.54 -21.35 -16.62
CA ILE A 166 32.83 -21.82 -15.44
C ILE A 166 32.18 -23.15 -15.79
N GLN A 167 32.51 -24.20 -15.05
CA GLN A 167 31.89 -25.52 -15.19
C GLN A 167 30.63 -25.56 -14.34
N PHE A 168 29.47 -25.58 -14.99
CA PHE A 168 28.19 -25.75 -14.32
C PHE A 168 27.30 -26.73 -15.08
N GLN A 169 26.42 -27.39 -14.34
CA GLN A 169 25.39 -28.29 -14.84
C GLN A 169 24.17 -28.20 -13.93
N TYR A 170 22.97 -28.20 -14.50
CA TYR A 170 21.75 -28.34 -13.73
C TYR A 170 20.83 -29.40 -14.30
N ASP A 171 20.17 -30.09 -13.37
CA ASP A 171 19.10 -31.05 -13.67
C ASP A 171 17.83 -30.61 -12.96
N ILE A 172 16.70 -30.97 -13.56
CA ILE A 172 15.38 -30.79 -12.95
C ILE A 172 14.97 -32.19 -12.47
N VAL A 173 14.85 -32.36 -11.16
CA VAL A 173 14.48 -33.61 -10.51
C VAL A 173 13.28 -33.34 -9.63
N ASP A 174 12.17 -34.00 -9.94
CA ASP A 174 10.86 -33.76 -9.33
C ASP A 174 10.46 -32.27 -9.38
N ASP A 175 10.33 -31.64 -8.22
CA ASP A 175 10.00 -30.22 -8.04
C ASP A 175 11.25 -29.39 -7.64
N HIS A 176 12.45 -29.80 -8.07
CA HIS A 176 13.70 -29.15 -7.70
C HIS A 176 14.61 -28.94 -8.90
N ILE A 177 15.28 -27.79 -8.94
CA ILE A 177 16.47 -27.59 -9.78
C ILE A 177 17.70 -27.89 -8.92
N LEU A 178 18.50 -28.86 -9.36
CA LEU A 178 19.79 -29.20 -8.78
C LEU A 178 20.89 -28.55 -9.61
N PHE A 179 21.26 -27.33 -9.24
CA PHE A 179 22.27 -26.53 -9.93
C PHE A 179 23.65 -26.76 -9.31
N ARG A 180 24.57 -27.39 -10.05
CA ARG A 180 25.93 -27.71 -9.59
C ARG A 180 26.97 -26.87 -10.30
N VAL A 181 27.97 -26.44 -9.54
CA VAL A 181 29.14 -25.69 -10.03
C VAL A 181 30.40 -26.35 -9.52
N ARG A 182 31.36 -26.62 -10.41
CA ARG A 182 32.70 -27.06 -10.01
C ARG A 182 33.56 -25.85 -9.68
N GLN A 183 34.19 -25.85 -8.51
CA GLN A 183 35.07 -24.80 -8.03
C GLN A 183 36.52 -25.13 -8.39
N ASN A 184 37.18 -24.24 -9.15
CA ASN A 184 38.58 -24.43 -9.54
C ASN A 184 39.58 -24.18 -8.39
N HIS A 185 39.13 -23.62 -7.25
CA HIS A 185 39.97 -23.37 -6.07
C HIS A 185 39.18 -23.62 -4.79
N ALA A 186 39.84 -24.23 -3.79
CA ALA A 186 39.36 -24.34 -2.41
C ALA A 186 39.10 -22.95 -1.83
N ARG A 187 37.90 -22.41 -2.00
CA ARG A 187 37.46 -21.18 -1.36
C ARG A 187 36.45 -21.52 -0.27
N ASN A 188 36.75 -20.99 0.92
CA ASN A 188 35.97 -21.05 2.15
C ASN A 188 34.45 -21.21 1.94
N HIS A 189 33.88 -22.21 2.63
CA HIS A 189 32.46 -22.55 2.69
C HIS A 189 31.49 -21.36 2.87
N HIS A 190 31.95 -20.24 3.43
CA HIS A 190 31.14 -19.04 3.69
C HIS A 190 30.61 -18.30 2.44
N ALA A 191 31.23 -18.45 1.26
CA ALA A 191 30.74 -17.77 0.03
C ALA A 191 29.48 -18.42 -0.57
N SER A 192 29.22 -19.70 -0.25
CA SER A 192 28.10 -20.48 -0.78
C SER A 192 26.72 -19.92 -0.37
N LEU A 193 26.61 -19.32 0.82
CA LEU A 193 25.39 -18.74 1.37
C LEU A 193 24.88 -17.51 0.59
N SER A 194 25.74 -16.83 -0.17
CA SER A 194 25.37 -15.61 -0.91
C SER A 194 24.37 -15.88 -2.03
N VAL A 195 24.52 -17.00 -2.76
CA VAL A 195 23.64 -17.34 -3.89
C VAL A 195 22.30 -17.88 -3.39
N ALA A 196 22.28 -18.67 -2.31
CA ALA A 196 21.04 -19.15 -1.71
C ALA A 196 20.12 -18.00 -1.30
N SER A 197 20.68 -16.93 -0.73
CA SER A 197 19.94 -15.73 -0.34
C SER A 197 19.24 -14.99 -1.51
N LEU A 198 19.69 -15.21 -2.76
CA LEU A 198 19.07 -14.60 -3.94
C LEU A 198 17.66 -15.15 -4.21
N PHE A 199 17.40 -16.39 -3.80
CA PHE A 199 16.11 -17.07 -3.97
C PHE A 199 15.27 -17.05 -2.68
N SER A 200 15.59 -16.14 -1.75
CA SER A 200 14.75 -15.84 -0.62
C SER A 200 13.74 -14.77 -1.00
N PHE A 201 12.45 -15.07 -0.96
CA PHE A 201 11.41 -14.13 -1.31
C PHE A 201 10.53 -13.83 -0.11
N GLY A 202 10.00 -12.61 -0.04
CA GLY A 202 9.07 -12.25 1.02
C GLY A 202 8.30 -10.99 0.70
N VAL A 203 7.04 -11.00 1.09
CA VAL A 203 6.13 -9.86 0.97
C VAL A 203 5.45 -9.62 2.30
N GLU A 204 5.37 -8.34 2.62
CA GLU A 204 4.55 -7.84 3.71
C GLU A 204 3.31 -7.21 3.11
N ASP A 205 2.22 -7.96 3.05
CA ASP A 205 0.90 -7.39 2.81
C ASP A 205 0.44 -6.68 4.09
N PHE A 206 -0.47 -5.71 3.98
CA PHE A 206 -0.94 -4.85 5.06
C PHE A 206 -1.31 -5.61 6.34
N ASP A 207 -1.73 -6.88 6.21
CA ASP A 207 -2.13 -7.73 7.33
C ASP A 207 -1.28 -9.01 7.50
N VAL A 208 -0.44 -9.39 6.53
CA VAL A 208 0.31 -10.65 6.57
C VAL A 208 1.74 -10.48 6.10
N ARG A 209 2.69 -10.95 6.92
CA ARG A 209 4.10 -11.08 6.57
C ARG A 209 4.39 -12.52 6.20
N ILE A 210 4.75 -12.77 4.95
CA ILE A 210 5.07 -14.11 4.46
C ILE A 210 6.41 -14.06 3.75
N GLY A 211 7.27 -15.02 4.06
CA GLY A 211 8.58 -15.15 3.42
C GLY A 211 9.04 -16.58 3.40
N MET A 212 9.91 -16.89 2.44
CA MET A 212 10.36 -18.24 2.17
C MET A 212 11.71 -18.20 1.47
N ASN A 213 12.62 -19.08 1.87
CA ASN A 213 13.83 -19.33 1.13
C ASN A 213 13.64 -20.55 0.24
N CYS A 214 13.76 -20.35 -1.07
CA CYS A 214 13.56 -21.41 -2.06
C CYS A 214 14.87 -22.06 -2.47
N CYS A 215 16.01 -21.69 -1.87
CA CYS A 215 17.30 -22.26 -2.24
C CYS A 215 18.11 -22.67 -1.01
N SER A 216 18.67 -23.86 -1.09
CA SER A 216 19.67 -24.38 -0.17
C SER A 216 20.94 -24.75 -0.94
N ALA A 217 22.06 -24.87 -0.23
CA ALA A 217 23.34 -25.21 -0.84
C ALA A 217 24.06 -26.27 -0.01
N VAL A 218 24.67 -27.23 -0.68
CA VAL A 218 25.56 -28.25 -0.11
C VAL A 218 26.85 -28.28 -0.92
N GLY A 219 27.98 -28.48 -0.27
CA GLY A 219 29.29 -28.54 -0.92
C GLY A 219 30.00 -29.84 -0.55
N VAL A 220 30.52 -30.55 -1.55
CA VAL A 220 31.29 -31.79 -1.38
C VAL A 220 32.46 -31.77 -2.36
N GLY A 221 33.67 -31.91 -1.84
CA GLY A 221 34.89 -31.81 -2.65
C GLY A 221 34.99 -30.48 -3.39
N ASP A 222 35.12 -30.56 -4.72
CA ASP A 222 35.19 -29.41 -5.62
C ASP A 222 33.81 -29.00 -6.19
N VAL A 223 32.71 -29.62 -5.75
CA VAL A 223 31.36 -29.35 -6.25
C VAL A 223 30.52 -28.63 -5.19
N VAL A 224 29.87 -27.54 -5.60
CA VAL A 224 28.77 -26.94 -4.83
C VAL A 224 27.46 -27.17 -5.58
N GLN A 225 26.50 -27.78 -4.90
CA GLN A 225 25.15 -28.02 -5.38
C GLN A 225 24.18 -27.06 -4.69
N TYR A 226 23.45 -26.30 -5.49
CA TYR A 226 22.33 -25.48 -5.07
C TYR A 226 21.03 -26.20 -5.41
N ARG A 227 20.21 -26.46 -4.39
CA ARG A 227 18.87 -27.04 -4.54
C ARG A 227 17.85 -25.92 -4.49
N ILE A 228 17.21 -25.64 -5.62
CA ILE A 228 16.20 -24.59 -5.78
C ILE A 228 14.83 -25.25 -5.88
N ASN A 229 13.95 -24.98 -4.92
CA ASN A 229 12.60 -25.53 -4.86
C ASN A 229 11.69 -24.82 -5.87
N LEU A 230 11.08 -25.61 -6.75
CA LEU A 230 10.06 -25.18 -7.71
C LEU A 230 8.69 -25.35 -7.06
N ILE A 231 8.07 -24.24 -6.71
CA ILE A 231 6.75 -24.28 -6.07
C ILE A 231 5.70 -24.31 -7.17
N ARG A 232 5.12 -25.49 -7.37
CA ARG A 232 4.01 -25.68 -8.30
C ARG A 232 2.72 -25.15 -7.69
N GLN A 233 1.82 -24.64 -8.54
CA GLN A 233 0.49 -24.18 -8.13
C GLN A 233 -0.33 -25.26 -7.42
N ASP A 234 0.00 -26.53 -7.67
CA ASP A 234 -0.76 -27.69 -7.23
C ASP A 234 -0.20 -28.31 -5.94
N ALA A 235 0.95 -27.82 -5.46
CA ALA A 235 1.64 -28.30 -4.26
C ALA A 235 1.28 -27.44 -3.05
N ASP A 236 0.43 -28.01 -2.19
CA ASP A 236 -0.01 -27.53 -0.88
C ASP A 236 -0.86 -26.24 -0.83
N SER A 237 -2.08 -26.38 -0.28
CA SER A 237 -3.04 -25.32 0.09
C SER A 237 -2.51 -24.21 1.02
N PHE A 238 -1.22 -24.24 1.38
CA PHE A 238 -0.59 -23.32 2.33
C PHE A 238 0.33 -22.27 1.69
N SER A 239 0.62 -22.38 0.39
CA SER A 239 1.53 -21.45 -0.30
C SER A 239 0.78 -20.20 -0.78
N HIS A 240 1.20 -19.02 -0.30
CA HIS A 240 0.58 -17.75 -0.72
C HIS A 240 0.76 -17.54 -2.24
N PRO A 241 -0.30 -17.18 -3.01
CA PRO A 241 -0.24 -17.11 -4.48
C PRO A 241 0.89 -16.23 -5.03
N TYR A 242 1.23 -15.16 -4.29
CA TYR A 242 2.35 -14.30 -4.64
C TYR A 242 3.70 -15.02 -4.60
N LEU A 243 3.95 -15.87 -3.61
CA LEU A 243 5.20 -16.61 -3.52
C LEU A 243 5.33 -17.64 -4.65
N VAL A 244 4.23 -18.32 -4.98
CA VAL A 244 4.15 -19.23 -6.13
C VAL A 244 4.51 -18.48 -7.42
N TYR A 245 3.95 -17.29 -7.62
CA TYR A 245 4.29 -16.44 -8.76
C TYR A 245 5.78 -16.09 -8.80
N LEU A 246 6.37 -15.64 -7.69
CA LEU A 246 7.80 -15.27 -7.65
C LEU A 246 8.71 -16.45 -7.98
N CYS A 247 8.42 -17.63 -7.44
CA CYS A 247 9.17 -18.87 -7.73
C CYS A 247 9.07 -19.23 -9.21
N SER A 248 7.87 -19.15 -9.80
CA SER A 248 7.68 -19.41 -11.23
C SER A 248 8.46 -18.44 -12.13
N GLN A 249 8.63 -17.18 -11.71
CA GLN A 249 9.44 -16.21 -12.47
C GLN A 249 10.94 -16.53 -12.37
N ALA A 250 11.42 -16.92 -11.18
CA ALA A 250 12.81 -17.34 -11.01
C ALA A 250 13.13 -18.59 -11.86
N GLU A 251 12.22 -19.56 -11.91
CA GLU A 251 12.31 -20.74 -12.78
C GLU A 251 12.40 -20.35 -14.26
N ARG A 252 11.48 -19.50 -14.75
CA ARG A 252 11.49 -19.01 -16.12
C ARG A 252 12.79 -18.29 -16.48
N MET A 253 13.36 -17.53 -15.55
CA MET A 253 14.65 -16.88 -15.76
C MET A 253 15.77 -17.93 -15.90
N LEU A 254 15.81 -18.94 -15.04
CA LEU A 254 16.79 -20.03 -15.11
C LEU A 254 16.67 -20.86 -16.39
N ALA A 255 15.46 -20.99 -16.96
CA ALA A 255 15.25 -21.68 -18.24
C ALA A 255 16.01 -21.04 -19.43
N HIS A 256 16.46 -19.79 -19.31
CA HIS A 256 17.30 -19.14 -20.33
C HIS A 256 18.78 -19.58 -20.28
N LEU A 257 19.18 -20.29 -19.22
CA LEU A 257 20.54 -20.81 -19.07
C LEU A 257 20.61 -22.22 -19.68
N PRO A 258 21.65 -22.55 -20.47
CA PRO A 258 21.85 -23.91 -20.96
C PRO A 258 22.03 -24.88 -19.79
N LYS A 259 21.48 -26.10 -19.91
CA LYS A 259 21.58 -27.14 -18.87
C LYS A 259 23.01 -27.45 -18.43
N ARG A 260 23.96 -27.26 -19.33
CA ARG A 260 25.38 -27.52 -19.11
C ARG A 260 26.21 -26.43 -19.77
N SER A 261 27.28 -26.00 -19.11
CA SER A 261 28.19 -25.00 -19.67
C SER A 261 29.15 -25.62 -20.69
N LEU A 262 29.71 -24.78 -21.58
CA LEU A 262 30.69 -25.22 -22.58
C LEU A 262 32.00 -25.73 -21.96
N ALA A 263 32.34 -25.29 -20.75
CA ALA A 263 33.54 -25.72 -20.04
C ALA A 263 33.41 -27.12 -19.42
N THR A 264 32.17 -27.62 -19.25
CA THR A 264 31.92 -28.89 -18.57
C THR A 264 32.17 -30.04 -19.55
N LEU A 265 33.31 -30.72 -19.44
CA LEU A 265 33.72 -31.84 -20.31
C LEU A 265 33.17 -33.20 -19.86
N ASP A 266 33.08 -33.40 -18.54
CA ASP A 266 32.49 -34.58 -17.91
C ASP A 266 31.26 -34.19 -17.08
N GLU A 267 30.40 -35.16 -16.79
CA GLU A 267 29.21 -34.94 -15.95
C GLU A 267 29.59 -34.49 -14.53
N ILE A 268 28.88 -33.50 -14.00
CA ILE A 268 29.06 -33.05 -12.61
C ILE A 268 28.14 -33.87 -11.71
N PRO A 269 28.66 -34.68 -10.76
CA PRO A 269 27.84 -35.60 -9.99
C PRO A 269 26.81 -34.86 -9.13
N ILE A 270 25.63 -35.45 -8.97
CA ILE A 270 24.65 -35.01 -7.98
C ILE A 270 25.20 -35.33 -6.60
N VAL A 271 25.17 -34.34 -5.72
CA VAL A 271 25.56 -34.49 -4.32
C VAL A 271 24.35 -35.01 -3.55
N ASP A 272 24.46 -36.21 -2.97
CA ASP A 272 23.40 -36.79 -2.16
C ASP A 272 23.50 -36.28 -0.71
N ASP A 273 22.47 -35.56 -0.24
CA ASP A 273 22.39 -35.02 1.11
C ASP A 273 22.46 -36.14 2.18
N ALA A 274 22.04 -37.36 1.86
CA ALA A 274 22.07 -38.50 2.77
C ALA A 274 23.49 -39.04 3.02
N GLY A 275 24.36 -39.03 2.00
CA GLY A 275 25.74 -39.57 2.09
C GLY A 275 26.72 -38.66 2.84
N VAL A 276 26.46 -37.35 2.89
CA VAL A 276 27.33 -36.36 3.56
C VAL A 276 27.22 -36.48 5.08
N THR A 277 26.05 -36.85 5.60
CA THR A 277 25.92 -37.09 7.05
C THR A 277 26.67 -38.35 7.49
N SER A 278 26.62 -39.45 6.71
CA SER A 278 27.40 -40.66 7.03
C SER A 278 28.91 -40.46 6.95
N SER A 279 29.42 -39.73 5.95
CA SER A 279 30.88 -39.52 5.81
C SER A 279 31.47 -38.63 6.92
N ILE A 280 30.71 -37.64 7.39
CA ILE A 280 31.09 -36.80 8.54
C ILE A 280 31.10 -37.64 9.84
N PHE A 281 30.23 -38.64 9.98
CA PHE A 281 30.24 -39.51 11.16
C PHE A 281 31.33 -40.61 11.11
N ASP A 282 31.73 -41.05 9.92
CA ASP A 282 32.82 -42.03 9.76
C ASP A 282 34.21 -41.38 9.94
N GLU A 283 34.44 -40.14 9.48
CA GLU A 283 35.67 -39.39 9.79
C GLU A 283 35.86 -39.14 11.30
N TRP A 284 34.77 -39.07 12.08
CA TRP A 284 34.83 -38.93 13.55
C TRP A 284 35.02 -40.26 14.31
N ARG A 285 34.98 -41.40 13.60
CA ARG A 285 35.20 -42.72 14.19
C ARG A 285 36.63 -43.21 14.04
N ASP A 286 37.35 -42.79 13.01
CA ASP A 286 38.75 -43.17 12.79
C ASP A 286 39.76 -42.32 13.61
N ASP A 287 39.29 -41.26 14.29
CA ASP A 287 40.08 -40.42 15.21
C ASP A 287 39.86 -40.77 16.72
N ARG A 288 39.48 -42.01 17.05
CA ARG A 288 39.44 -42.51 18.45
C ARG A 288 40.21 -43.79 18.69
#